data_AF-A0A1I7VCB1-F1
#
_entry.id   AF-A0A1I7VCB1-F1
#
_cell.length_a   1.000
_cell.length_b   1.000
_cell.length_c   1.000
_cell.angle_alpha   90.00
_cell.angle_beta   90.00
_cell.angle_gamma   90.00
#
_symmetry.space_group_name_H-M   'P 1'
#
loop_
_entity.id
_entity.type
_entity.pdbx_description
1 polymer ?
#
loop_
_entity_poly.entity_id
_entity_poly.type
_entity_poly.pdbx_seq_one_letter_code
_entity_poly.pdbx_strand_id
1 'polypeptide(L)'
;MIVLLALVPTVLLTYIDTDAFQLAFFCVSMLLASAASFGSIGLIACGLLGFSAKFPSENVQAVMIGQSVAGILSSLLSIFCQSLAANPLVNGRLFFVIAFIWTILSVFLYELLIRLKETELLLAEEGSRIDHLSDQRLLDNIDNTFEGDEPPLYLRSAETHSLWNDAEQVWKQIKTEWWAGFMVFFGTMTAFPAISSLVQTTAKNLVWKNYFSSLACFLLFNCGDALGRLVVNFVKL
;
A
#
# COMPACT_ATOMS: atom_id res chain seq x y z
N MET A 1 1.78 1.96 -13.93
CA MET A 1 1.20 1.44 -15.20
C MET A 1 0.38 0.16 -15.02
N ILE A 2 0.86 -0.85 -14.29
CA ILE A 2 0.12 -2.12 -14.08
C ILE A 2 -1.30 -1.90 -13.54
N VAL A 3 -1.47 -1.00 -12.57
CA VAL A 3 -2.78 -0.66 -11.99
C VAL A 3 -3.75 -0.13 -13.05
N LEU A 4 -3.32 0.79 -13.91
CA LEU A 4 -4.17 1.33 -14.98
C LEU A 4 -4.50 0.26 -16.03
N LEU A 5 -3.54 -0.58 -16.41
CA LEU A 5 -3.75 -1.68 -17.35
C LEU A 5 -4.76 -2.72 -16.83
N ALA A 6 -4.83 -2.93 -15.51
CA ALA A 6 -5.82 -3.80 -14.90
C ALA A 6 -7.19 -3.12 -14.72
N LEU A 7 -7.21 -1.80 -14.46
CA LEU A 7 -8.44 -1.09 -14.13
C LEU A 7 -9.28 -0.70 -15.36
N VAL A 8 -8.65 -0.40 -16.50
CA VAL A 8 -9.35 -0.14 -17.78
C VAL A 8 -10.27 -1.31 -18.20
N PRO A 9 -9.79 -2.56 -18.34
CA PRO A 9 -10.65 -3.68 -18.71
C PRO A 9 -11.68 -3.98 -17.62
N THR A 10 -11.36 -3.75 -16.34
CA THR A 10 -12.32 -3.92 -15.24
C THR A 10 -13.52 -2.99 -15.41
N VAL A 11 -13.30 -1.71 -15.73
CA VAL A 11 -14.38 -0.74 -15.99
C VAL A 11 -15.19 -1.16 -17.23
N LEU A 12 -14.52 -1.55 -18.32
CA LEU A 12 -15.21 -1.97 -19.55
C LEU A 12 -16.10 -3.20 -19.32
N LEU A 13 -15.63 -4.16 -18.54
CA LEU A 13 -16.38 -5.37 -18.21
C LEU A 13 -17.69 -5.05 -17.47
N THR A 14 -17.76 -3.94 -16.70
CA THR A 14 -19.01 -3.52 -16.03
C THR A 14 -20.12 -3.06 -16.99
N TYR A 15 -19.77 -2.72 -18.23
CA TYR A 15 -20.73 -2.31 -19.28
C TYR A 15 -21.13 -3.46 -20.20
N ILE A 16 -20.41 -4.58 -20.18
CA ILE A 16 -20.68 -5.73 -21.03
C ILE A 16 -21.65 -6.67 -20.32
N ASP A 17 -22.81 -6.91 -20.92
CA ASP A 17 -23.80 -7.87 -20.42
C ASP A 17 -23.21 -9.29 -20.49
N THR A 18 -22.87 -9.86 -19.33
CA THR A 18 -22.20 -11.17 -19.22
C THR A 18 -23.09 -12.22 -18.52
N ASP A 19 -24.41 -12.07 -18.62
CA ASP A 19 -25.39 -12.94 -17.94
C ASP A 19 -25.27 -14.42 -18.36
N ALA A 20 -24.75 -14.71 -19.56
CA ALA A 20 -24.56 -16.06 -20.05
C ALA A 20 -23.34 -16.80 -19.44
N PHE A 21 -22.33 -16.08 -18.95
CA PHE A 21 -21.06 -16.65 -18.47
C PHE A 21 -20.58 -16.00 -17.17
N GLN A 22 -21.45 -16.00 -16.15
CA GLN A 22 -21.20 -15.34 -14.86
C GLN A 22 -19.94 -15.83 -14.13
N LEU A 23 -19.61 -17.13 -14.22
CA LEU A 23 -18.40 -17.69 -13.60
C LEU A 23 -17.11 -17.16 -14.25
N ALA A 24 -17.11 -17.05 -15.58
CA ALA A 24 -15.97 -16.53 -16.33
C ALA A 24 -15.78 -15.03 -16.04
N PHE A 25 -16.88 -14.27 -16.02
CA PHE A 25 -16.88 -12.86 -15.61
C PHE A 25 -16.29 -12.67 -14.21
N PHE A 26 -16.73 -13.48 -13.25
CA PHE A 26 -16.23 -13.42 -11.88
C PHE A 26 -14.72 -13.71 -11.79
N CYS A 27 -14.26 -14.79 -12.45
CA CYS A 27 -12.85 -15.18 -12.45
C CYS A 27 -11.97 -14.09 -13.08
N VAL A 28 -12.36 -13.57 -14.24
CA VAL A 28 -11.62 -12.50 -14.94
C VAL A 28 -11.59 -11.21 -14.11
N SER A 29 -12.72 -10.81 -13.54
CA SER A 29 -12.80 -9.62 -12.69
C SER A 29 -11.91 -9.73 -11.45
N MET A 30 -11.89 -10.91 -10.81
CA MET A 30 -11.05 -11.15 -9.64
C MET A 30 -9.56 -11.19 -9.99
N LEU A 31 -9.19 -11.73 -11.15
CA LEU A 31 -7.81 -11.70 -11.65
C LEU A 31 -7.34 -10.27 -11.95
N LEU A 32 -8.20 -9.44 -12.56
CA LEU A 32 -7.88 -8.03 -12.80
C LEU A 32 -7.77 -7.25 -11.48
N ALA A 33 -8.67 -7.49 -10.52
CA ALA A 33 -8.63 -6.87 -9.21
C ALA A 33 -7.39 -7.27 -8.40
N SER A 34 -6.96 -8.53 -8.48
CA SER A 34 -5.73 -9.00 -7.82
C SER A 34 -4.48 -8.40 -8.47
N ALA A 35 -4.44 -8.31 -9.80
CA ALA A 35 -3.36 -7.63 -10.52
C ALA A 35 -3.27 -6.13 -10.15
N ALA A 36 -4.42 -5.45 -10.04
CA ALA A 36 -4.47 -4.05 -9.59
C ALA A 36 -3.98 -3.90 -8.15
N SER A 37 -4.37 -4.81 -7.25
CA SER A 37 -3.95 -4.82 -5.84
C SER A 37 -2.45 -5.08 -5.69
N PHE A 38 -1.91 -6.04 -6.46
CA PHE A 38 -0.47 -6.31 -6.52
C PHE A 38 0.31 -5.09 -7.01
N GLY A 39 -0.18 -4.41 -8.06
CA GLY A 39 0.43 -3.17 -8.53
C GLY A 39 0.40 -2.04 -7.50
N SER A 40 -0.72 -1.89 -6.77
CA SER A 40 -0.91 -0.79 -5.81
C SER A 40 -0.21 -1.04 -4.47
N ILE A 41 -0.65 -2.05 -3.72
CA ILE A 41 -0.08 -2.38 -2.41
C ILE A 41 1.33 -2.97 -2.56
N GLY A 42 1.51 -3.90 -3.52
CA GLY A 42 2.76 -4.64 -3.64
C GLY A 42 3.92 -3.79 -4.15
N LEU A 43 3.70 -3.04 -5.23
CA LEU A 43 4.77 -2.27 -5.88
C LEU A 43 4.81 -0.82 -5.41
N ILE A 44 3.70 -0.09 -5.55
CA ILE A 44 3.68 1.36 -5.28
C ILE A 44 3.85 1.65 -3.78
N ALA A 45 3.08 0.99 -2.90
CA ALA A 45 3.17 1.26 -1.47
C ALA A 45 4.53 0.83 -0.89
N CYS A 46 5.06 -0.33 -1.27
CA CYS A 46 6.40 -0.76 -0.85
C CYS A 46 7.50 0.17 -1.39
N GLY A 47 7.42 0.57 -2.65
CA GLY A 47 8.37 1.51 -3.24
C GLY A 47 8.35 2.88 -2.57
N LEU A 48 7.15 3.41 -2.28
CA LEU A 48 6.98 4.70 -1.61
C LEU A 48 7.44 4.66 -0.14
N LEU A 49 7.15 3.58 0.59
CA LEU A 49 7.63 3.40 1.96
C LEU A 49 9.16 3.21 2.00
N GLY A 50 9.73 2.43 1.08
CA GLY A 50 11.18 2.26 0.96
C GLY A 50 11.89 3.57 0.59
N PHE A 51 11.28 4.38 -0.27
CA PHE A 51 11.76 5.73 -0.57
C PHE A 51 11.67 6.65 0.66
N SER A 52 10.53 6.63 1.35
CA SER A 52 10.31 7.45 2.55
C SER A 52 11.22 7.07 3.72
N ALA A 53 11.65 5.81 3.80
CA ALA A 53 12.53 5.32 4.86
C ALA A 53 13.94 5.92 4.81
N LYS A 54 14.34 6.53 3.68
CA LYS A 54 15.60 7.29 3.58
C LYS A 54 15.54 8.62 4.32
N PHE A 55 14.34 9.16 4.54
CA PHE A 55 14.13 10.41 5.24
C PHE A 55 13.87 10.16 6.74
N PRO A 56 13.90 11.21 7.59
CA PRO A 56 13.56 11.07 9.00
C PRO A 56 12.22 10.35 9.21
N SER A 57 12.11 9.61 10.30
CA SER A 57 10.95 8.74 10.59
C SER A 57 9.58 9.44 10.55
N GLU A 58 9.57 10.77 10.70
CA GLU A 58 8.40 11.64 10.55
C GLU A 58 7.77 11.54 9.15
N ASN A 59 8.59 11.46 8.09
CA ASN A 59 8.10 11.36 6.71
C ASN A 59 7.46 9.99 6.44
N VAL A 60 8.03 8.92 6.98
CA VAL A 60 7.43 7.57 6.90
C VAL A 60 6.07 7.55 7.59
N GLN A 61 5.98 8.18 8.76
CA GLN A 61 4.72 8.30 9.49
C GLN A 61 3.69 9.15 8.73
N ALA A 62 4.11 10.23 8.06
CA ALA A 62 3.23 11.04 7.22
C ALA A 62 2.66 10.23 6.04
N VAL A 63 3.49 9.42 5.36
CA VAL A 63 3.03 8.50 4.30
C VAL A 63 2.02 7.49 4.85
N MET A 64 2.30 6.91 6.02
CA MET A 64 1.39 5.96 6.68
C MET A 64 0.05 6.61 7.07
N ILE A 65 0.04 7.84 7.58
CA ILE A 65 -1.21 8.56 7.88
C ILE A 65 -1.99 8.83 6.59
N GLY A 66 -1.31 9.23 5.51
CA GLY A 66 -1.93 9.44 4.20
C GLY A 66 -2.69 8.22 3.67
N GLN A 67 -2.16 7.01 3.86
CA GLN A 67 -2.85 5.77 3.49
C GLN A 67 -4.16 5.58 4.25
N SER A 68 -4.16 5.88 5.55
CA SER A 68 -5.35 5.76 6.39
C SER A 68 -6.44 6.77 5.98
N VAL A 69 -6.04 8.01 5.72
CA VAL A 69 -6.94 9.07 5.20
C VAL A 69 -7.53 8.67 3.85
N ALA A 70 -6.74 8.08 2.95
CA ALA A 70 -7.25 7.56 1.68
C ALA A 70 -8.32 6.46 1.88
N GLY A 71 -8.15 5.60 2.89
CA GLY A 71 -9.15 4.60 3.28
C GLY A 71 -10.46 5.20 3.78
N ILE A 72 -10.37 6.26 4.59
CA ILE A 72 -11.55 7.03 5.05
C ILE A 72 -12.25 7.68 3.85
N LEU A 73 -11.51 8.35 2.96
CA LEU A 73 -12.05 8.98 1.75
C LEU A 73 -12.74 7.96 0.84
N SER A 74 -12.15 6.77 0.67
CA SER A 74 -12.75 5.66 -0.10
C SER A 74 -14.05 5.16 0.52
N SER A 75 -14.10 5.06 1.85
CA SER A 75 -15.32 4.67 2.58
C SER A 75 -16.44 5.70 2.42
N LEU A 76 -16.10 6.99 2.53
CA LEU A 76 -17.04 8.09 2.30
C LEU A 76 -17.53 8.11 0.85
N LEU A 77 -16.64 7.86 -0.11
CA LEU A 77 -17.00 7.78 -1.52
C LEU A 77 -17.97 6.62 -1.80
N SER A 78 -17.79 5.46 -1.17
CA SER A 78 -18.72 4.33 -1.28
C SER A 78 -20.12 4.71 -0.78
N ILE A 79 -20.20 5.39 0.36
CA ILE A 79 -21.47 5.89 0.92
C ILE A 79 -22.11 6.90 -0.05
N PHE A 80 -21.32 7.81 -0.61
CA PHE A 80 -21.80 8.80 -1.59
C PHE A 80 -22.34 8.13 -2.87
N CYS A 81 -21.63 7.14 -3.41
CA CYS A 81 -22.08 6.40 -4.60
C CYS A 81 -23.41 5.67 -4.33
N GLN A 82 -23.54 5.05 -3.15
CA GLN A 82 -24.77 4.36 -2.74
C GLN A 82 -25.94 5.35 -2.52
N SER A 83 -25.65 6.62 -2.21
CA SER A 83 -26.64 7.70 -2.15
C SER A 83 -27.12 8.20 -3.50
N LEU A 84 -26.29 8.11 -4.55
CA LEU A 84 -26.69 8.54 -5.89
C LEU A 84 -27.49 7.46 -6.61
N ALA A 85 -27.17 6.18 -6.38
CA ALA A 85 -27.76 5.06 -7.11
C ALA A 85 -28.21 3.93 -6.16
N ALA A 86 -29.53 3.79 -6.01
CA ALA A 86 -30.12 2.66 -5.27
C ALA A 86 -29.92 1.31 -5.98
N ASN A 87 -29.66 1.32 -7.29
CA ASN A 87 -29.40 0.12 -8.09
C ASN A 87 -27.95 -0.35 -7.90
N PRO A 88 -27.69 -1.60 -7.48
CA PRO A 88 -26.34 -2.09 -7.19
C PRO A 88 -25.44 -2.10 -8.44
N LEU A 89 -26.01 -2.35 -9.62
CA LEU A 89 -25.27 -2.34 -10.89
C LEU A 89 -24.76 -0.93 -11.25
N VAL A 90 -25.62 0.08 -11.11
CA VAL A 90 -25.26 1.48 -11.40
C VAL A 90 -24.30 2.02 -10.35
N ASN A 91 -24.50 1.66 -9.08
CA ASN A 91 -23.60 2.01 -7.99
C ASN A 91 -22.18 1.48 -8.23
N GLY A 92 -22.04 0.20 -8.61
CA GLY A 92 -20.75 -0.40 -8.95
C GLY A 92 -20.06 0.30 -10.12
N ARG A 93 -20.81 0.60 -11.20
CA ARG A 93 -20.28 1.33 -12.37
C ARG A 93 -19.73 2.71 -11.98
N LEU A 94 -20.48 3.48 -11.19
CA LEU A 94 -20.05 4.80 -10.73
C LEU A 94 -18.78 4.70 -9.87
N PHE A 95 -18.74 3.75 -8.94
CA PHE A 95 -17.59 3.56 -8.06
C PHE A 95 -16.31 3.25 -8.84
N PHE A 96 -16.37 2.33 -9.81
CA PHE A 96 -15.22 1.98 -10.65
C PHE A 96 -14.76 3.14 -11.56
N VAL A 97 -15.68 3.94 -12.10
CA VAL A 97 -15.34 5.11 -12.92
C VAL A 97 -14.66 6.19 -12.07
N ILE A 98 -15.17 6.48 -10.88
CA ILE A 98 -14.55 7.47 -9.99
C ILE A 98 -13.17 6.99 -9.54
N ALA A 99 -13.02 5.70 -9.20
CA ALA A 99 -11.73 5.11 -8.86
C ALA A 99 -10.71 5.21 -10.02
N PHE A 100 -11.16 5.05 -11.27
CA PHE A 100 -10.30 5.23 -12.44
C PHE A 100 -9.81 6.67 -12.59
N ILE A 101 -10.70 7.65 -12.48
CA ILE A 101 -10.35 9.07 -12.53
C ILE A 101 -9.38 9.42 -11.39
N TRP A 102 -9.67 8.96 -10.17
CA TRP A 102 -8.80 9.17 -9.01
C TRP A 102 -7.41 8.57 -9.21
N THR A 103 -7.32 7.39 -9.83
CA THR A 103 -6.04 6.75 -10.12
C THR A 103 -5.22 7.56 -11.14
N ILE A 104 -5.85 8.10 -12.18
CA ILE A 104 -5.18 8.98 -13.16
C ILE A 104 -4.67 10.24 -12.47
N LEU A 105 -5.50 10.89 -11.65
CA LEU A 105 -5.11 12.07 -10.88
C LEU A 105 -3.92 11.78 -9.96
N SER A 106 -3.95 10.64 -9.26
CA SER A 106 -2.86 10.20 -8.38
C SER A 106 -1.55 10.01 -9.14
N VAL A 107 -1.59 9.37 -10.32
CA VAL A 107 -0.40 9.22 -11.19
C VAL A 107 0.13 10.57 -11.65
N PHE A 108 -0.75 11.50 -12.02
CA PHE A 108 -0.35 12.86 -12.41
C PHE A 108 0.31 13.62 -11.26
N LEU A 109 -0.27 13.57 -10.05
CA LEU A 109 0.31 14.19 -8.86
C LEU A 109 1.67 13.56 -8.50
N TYR A 110 1.81 12.26 -8.67
CA TYR A 110 3.08 11.56 -8.44
C TYR A 110 4.17 12.01 -9.45
N GLU A 111 3.82 12.14 -10.72
CA GLU A 111 4.73 12.67 -11.75
C GLU A 111 5.13 14.13 -11.46
N LEU A 112 4.16 14.96 -11.03
CA LEU A 112 4.41 16.35 -10.62
C LEU A 112 5.38 16.41 -9.43
N LEU A 113 5.20 15.51 -8.45
CA LEU A 113 6.05 15.42 -7.26
C LEU A 113 7.48 15.02 -7.61
N ILE A 114 7.67 14.07 -8.53
CA ILE A 114 9.01 13.66 -8.98
C ILE A 114 9.69 14.78 -9.79
N ARG A 115 8.93 15.55 -10.55
CA ARG A 115 9.46 16.67 -11.36
C ARG A 115 9.76 17.93 -10.55
N LEU A 116 9.39 17.98 -9.28
CA LEU A 116 9.71 19.11 -8.43
C LEU A 116 11.24 19.13 -8.20
N LYS A 117 11.88 20.23 -8.60
CA LYS A 117 13.35 20.38 -8.58
C LYS A 117 13.98 20.21 -7.19
N GLU A 118 13.18 20.42 -6.15
CA GLU A 118 13.58 20.28 -4.76
C GLU A 118 13.81 18.80 -4.37
N THR A 119 12.97 17.88 -4.87
CA THR A 119 13.13 16.43 -4.66
C THR A 119 14.36 15.90 -5.38
N GLU A 120 14.68 16.43 -6.56
CA GLU A 120 15.87 16.05 -7.33
C GLU A 120 17.18 16.42 -6.62
N LEU A 121 17.25 17.61 -6.01
CA LEU A 121 18.41 18.05 -5.22
C LEU A 121 18.60 17.21 -3.96
N LEU A 122 17.52 16.93 -3.23
CA LEU A 122 17.55 16.05 -2.05
C LEU A 122 17.98 14.62 -2.41
N LEU A 123 17.57 14.12 -3.58
CA LEU A 123 17.97 12.79 -4.05
C LEU A 123 19.42 12.72 -4.52
N ALA A 124 19.93 13.78 -5.15
CA ALA A 124 21.33 13.86 -5.57
C ALA A 124 22.27 13.94 -4.36
N GLU A 125 21.91 14.73 -3.34
CA GLU A 125 22.67 14.87 -2.10
C GLU A 125 22.68 13.56 -1.29
N GLU A 126 21.51 12.94 -1.09
CA GLU A 126 21.39 11.66 -0.37
C GLU A 126 22.08 10.51 -1.11
N GLY A 127 21.99 10.49 -2.46
CA GLY A 127 22.70 9.52 -3.30
C GLY A 127 24.21 9.60 -3.11
N SER A 128 24.77 10.80 -3.10
CA SER A 128 26.21 11.01 -2.86
C SER A 128 26.65 10.62 -1.45
N ARG A 129 25.80 10.81 -0.44
CA ARG A 129 26.06 10.42 0.95
C ARG A 129 26.08 8.91 1.11
N ILE A 130 25.13 8.20 0.49
CA ILE A 130 25.07 6.72 0.53
C ILE A 130 26.29 6.14 -0.19
N ASP A 131 26.68 6.69 -1.34
CA ASP A 131 27.85 6.23 -2.09
C ASP A 131 29.13 6.38 -1.26
N HIS A 132 29.32 7.54 -0.62
CA HIS A 132 30.46 7.78 0.26
C HIS A 132 30.48 6.85 1.49
N LEU A 133 29.32 6.53 2.08
CA LEU A 133 29.23 5.62 3.24
C LEU A 133 29.46 4.16 2.82
N SER A 134 29.09 3.82 1.59
CA SER A 134 29.35 2.52 0.97
C SER A 134 30.85 2.35 0.69
N ASP A 135 31.47 3.35 0.06
CA ASP A 135 32.92 3.39 -0.18
C ASP A 135 33.71 3.36 1.13
N GLN A 136 33.28 4.09 2.15
CA GLN A 136 33.97 4.09 3.44
C GLN A 136 33.86 2.74 4.16
N ARG A 137 32.72 2.03 4.05
CA ARG A 137 32.59 0.65 4.53
C ARG A 137 33.44 -0.34 3.73
N LEU A 138 33.58 -0.12 2.42
CA LEU A 138 34.46 -0.93 1.57
C LEU A 138 35.92 -0.74 1.96
N LEU A 139 36.36 0.51 2.21
CA LEU A 139 37.72 0.81 2.64
C LEU A 139 38.03 0.21 4.03
N ASP A 140 37.10 0.28 4.97
CA ASP A 140 37.26 -0.33 6.30
C ASP A 140 37.37 -1.86 6.21
N ASN A 141 36.59 -2.51 5.34
CA ASN A 141 36.73 -3.95 5.07
C ASN A 141 38.06 -4.30 4.38
N ILE A 142 38.57 -3.45 3.48
CA ILE A 142 39.84 -3.66 2.79
C ILE A 142 41.03 -3.50 3.75
N ASP A 143 41.00 -2.52 4.66
CA ASP A 143 42.04 -2.33 5.68
C ASP A 143 42.16 -3.55 6.60
N ASN A 144 41.02 -4.18 6.92
CA ASN A 144 40.97 -5.45 7.64
C ASN A 144 41.43 -6.68 6.80
N THR A 145 41.60 -6.54 5.48
CA THR A 145 41.96 -7.65 4.56
C THR A 145 43.43 -7.59 4.12
N PHE A 146 44.15 -6.48 4.33
CA PHE A 146 45.54 -6.30 3.89
C PHE A 146 46.61 -7.11 4.67
N GLU A 147 46.22 -8.01 5.58
CA GLU A 147 47.13 -8.99 6.20
C GLU A 147 47.34 -10.29 5.37
N GLY A 148 46.90 -10.38 4.11
CA GLY A 148 47.18 -11.57 3.27
C GLY A 148 47.25 -11.32 1.76
N ASP A 149 48.36 -11.75 1.15
CA ASP A 149 48.66 -11.73 -0.30
C ASP A 149 47.63 -12.51 -1.15
N GLU A 150 47.02 -11.87 -2.17
CA GLU A 150 46.90 -12.30 -3.60
C GLU A 150 45.84 -11.51 -4.45
N PRO A 151 45.97 -11.38 -5.81
CA PRO A 151 45.24 -10.43 -6.68
C PRO A 151 43.93 -10.96 -7.34
N PRO A 152 43.11 -10.13 -8.05
CA PRO A 152 41.65 -10.15 -7.91
C PRO A 152 40.83 -10.82 -9.05
N LEU A 153 39.95 -11.76 -8.67
CA LEU A 153 38.77 -12.22 -9.43
C LEU A 153 37.63 -12.62 -8.46
N TYR A 154 37.45 -11.88 -7.36
CA TYR A 154 36.49 -12.24 -6.30
C TYR A 154 35.50 -11.12 -5.93
N LEU A 155 35.52 -10.00 -6.66
CA LEU A 155 34.79 -8.79 -6.27
C LEU A 155 33.25 -8.90 -6.32
N ARG A 156 32.68 -9.95 -6.91
CA ARG A 156 31.21 -10.14 -7.01
C ARG A 156 30.65 -11.13 -5.97
N SER A 157 31.50 -11.94 -5.35
CA SER A 157 31.08 -12.93 -4.34
C SER A 157 31.02 -12.34 -2.93
N ALA A 158 31.88 -11.36 -2.61
CA ALA A 158 31.92 -10.72 -1.29
C ALA A 158 30.67 -9.86 -1.01
N GLU A 159 30.11 -9.23 -2.05
CA GLU A 159 28.91 -8.38 -1.94
C GLU A 159 27.66 -9.19 -1.55
N THR A 160 27.54 -10.43 -2.02
CA THR A 160 26.35 -11.25 -1.76
C THR A 160 26.30 -11.76 -0.31
N HIS A 161 27.47 -12.06 0.30
CA HIS A 161 27.54 -12.60 1.65
C HIS A 161 27.37 -11.52 2.73
N SER A 162 27.76 -10.27 2.45
CA SER A 162 27.52 -9.11 3.33
C SER A 162 26.02 -8.79 3.40
N LEU A 163 25.34 -8.72 2.25
CA LEU A 163 23.92 -8.34 2.20
C LEU A 163 23.00 -9.35 2.90
N TRP A 164 23.33 -10.65 2.86
CA TRP A 164 22.57 -11.67 3.59
C TRP A 164 22.74 -11.56 5.11
N ASN A 165 23.95 -11.28 5.59
CA ASN A 165 24.20 -11.08 7.01
C ASN A 165 23.52 -9.80 7.53
N ASP A 166 23.57 -8.72 6.75
CA ASP A 166 22.86 -7.47 7.04
C ASP A 166 21.33 -7.68 7.04
N ALA A 167 20.81 -8.41 6.05
CA ALA A 167 19.39 -8.76 5.97
C ALA A 167 18.96 -9.64 7.14
N GLU A 168 19.78 -10.58 7.59
CA GLU A 168 19.49 -11.42 8.75
C GLU A 168 19.47 -10.59 10.05
N GLN A 169 20.38 -9.61 10.18
CA GLN A 169 20.42 -8.71 11.32
C GLN A 169 19.18 -7.81 11.37
N VAL A 170 18.79 -7.22 10.23
CA VAL A 170 17.55 -6.44 10.10
C VAL A 170 16.32 -7.31 10.37
N TRP A 171 16.30 -8.54 9.84
CA TRP A 171 15.21 -9.49 10.09
C TRP A 171 15.06 -9.79 11.58
N LYS A 172 16.16 -10.01 12.31
CA LYS A 172 16.12 -10.24 13.76
C LYS A 172 15.54 -9.05 14.52
N GLN A 173 15.85 -7.82 14.10
CA GLN A 173 15.33 -6.60 14.73
C GLN A 173 13.83 -6.40 14.44
N ILE A 174 13.40 -6.62 13.19
CA ILE A 174 12.02 -6.35 12.75
C ILE A 174 11.08 -7.52 13.07
N LYS A 175 11.60 -8.74 13.30
CA LYS A 175 10.78 -9.96 13.50
C LYS A 175 9.69 -9.80 14.55
N THR A 176 9.98 -9.13 15.68
CA THR A 176 8.99 -8.90 16.74
C THR A 176 7.85 -8.00 16.25
N GLU A 177 8.17 -6.90 15.57
CA GLU A 177 7.17 -6.00 15.00
C GLU A 177 6.37 -6.67 13.88
N TRP A 178 7.04 -7.47 13.06
CA TRP A 178 6.42 -8.24 11.99
C TRP A 178 5.41 -9.25 12.52
N TRP A 179 5.74 -9.94 13.62
CA TRP A 179 4.83 -10.87 14.30
C TRP A 179 3.66 -10.19 14.98
N ALA A 180 3.89 -9.04 15.63
CA ALA A 180 2.80 -8.24 16.19
C ALA A 180 1.85 -7.78 15.07
N GLY A 181 2.38 -7.22 13.99
CA GLY A 181 1.62 -6.79 12.83
C GLY A 181 0.83 -7.93 12.20
N PHE A 182 1.47 -9.08 11.98
CA PHE A 182 0.83 -10.27 11.43
C PHE A 182 -0.36 -10.74 12.29
N MET A 183 -0.19 -10.83 13.62
CA MET A 183 -1.27 -11.26 14.51
C MET A 183 -2.45 -10.29 14.51
N VAL A 184 -2.18 -8.98 14.49
CA VAL A 184 -3.23 -7.96 14.39
C VAL A 184 -3.96 -8.06 13.06
N PHE A 185 -3.24 -8.09 11.94
CA PHE A 185 -3.86 -8.22 10.61
C PHE A 185 -4.64 -9.51 10.44
N PHE A 186 -4.10 -10.63 10.93
CA PHE A 186 -4.77 -11.93 10.87
C PHE A 186 -6.06 -11.94 11.71
N GLY A 187 -5.99 -11.43 12.94
CA GLY A 187 -7.16 -11.29 13.81
C GLY A 187 -8.22 -10.39 13.17
N THR A 188 -7.82 -9.24 12.64
CA THR A 188 -8.71 -8.31 11.94
C THR A 188 -9.34 -8.95 10.69
N MET A 189 -8.55 -9.56 9.81
CA MET A 189 -9.06 -10.18 8.57
C MET A 189 -9.90 -11.43 8.84
N THR A 190 -9.75 -12.08 9.99
CA THR A 190 -10.61 -13.20 10.40
C THR A 190 -11.91 -12.69 11.03
N ALA A 191 -11.82 -11.75 11.96
CA ALA A 191 -12.97 -11.23 12.69
C ALA A 191 -13.85 -10.32 11.81
N PHE A 192 -13.25 -9.47 10.97
CA PHE A 192 -13.99 -8.43 10.27
C PHE A 192 -14.93 -8.97 9.18
N PRO A 193 -14.54 -9.87 8.26
CA PRO A 193 -15.46 -10.47 7.30
C PRO A 193 -16.47 -11.42 7.97
N ALA A 194 -16.03 -12.18 8.98
CA ALA A 194 -16.90 -13.10 9.71
C ALA A 194 -17.98 -12.35 10.50
N ILE A 195 -17.62 -11.28 11.22
CA ILE A 195 -18.59 -10.50 11.99
C ILE A 195 -19.41 -9.60 11.05
N SER A 196 -18.78 -8.91 10.09
CA SER A 196 -19.49 -8.04 9.13
C SER A 196 -20.54 -8.78 8.30
N SER A 197 -20.31 -10.04 7.94
CA SER A 197 -21.29 -10.81 7.18
C SER A 197 -22.50 -11.23 8.02
N LEU A 198 -22.35 -11.31 9.35
CA LEU A 198 -23.40 -11.70 10.28
C LEU A 198 -24.21 -10.51 10.83
N VAL A 199 -23.63 -9.31 10.90
CA VAL A 199 -24.32 -8.15 11.45
C VAL A 199 -25.33 -7.58 10.44
N GLN A 200 -26.62 -7.73 10.76
CA GLN A 200 -27.72 -7.10 10.04
C GLN A 200 -28.42 -6.06 10.92
N THR A 201 -28.94 -5.00 10.31
CA THR A 201 -29.67 -3.96 11.06
C THR A 201 -31.05 -4.44 11.50
N THR A 202 -31.39 -4.21 12.77
CA THR A 202 -32.76 -4.38 13.29
C THR A 202 -33.71 -3.25 12.87
N ALA A 203 -33.19 -2.20 12.20
CA ALA A 203 -34.00 -1.06 11.76
C ALA A 203 -34.94 -1.43 10.59
N LYS A 204 -36.21 -1.01 10.68
CA LYS A 204 -37.24 -1.23 9.64
C LYS A 204 -37.01 -0.44 8.34
N ASN A 205 -36.12 0.55 8.35
CA ASN A 205 -35.86 1.43 7.21
C ASN A 205 -34.87 0.77 6.22
N LEU A 206 -35.34 0.52 4.99
CA LEU A 206 -34.57 -0.12 3.91
C LEU A 206 -33.26 0.63 3.59
N VAL A 207 -33.29 1.96 3.75
CA VAL A 207 -32.16 2.88 3.60
C VAL A 207 -31.04 2.51 4.59
N TRP A 208 -31.35 2.42 5.87
CA TRP A 208 -30.39 2.08 6.91
C TRP A 208 -29.78 0.68 6.73
N LYS A 209 -30.56 -0.28 6.23
CA LYS A 209 -30.07 -1.63 5.94
C LYS A 209 -28.97 -1.64 4.87
N ASN A 210 -29.06 -0.76 3.87
CA ASN A 210 -28.10 -0.69 2.76
C ASN A 210 -26.81 0.05 3.15
N TYR A 211 -26.90 1.11 3.96
CA TYR A 211 -25.74 1.91 4.36
C TYR A 211 -24.96 1.33 5.53
N PHE A 212 -25.62 0.56 6.40
CA PHE A 212 -25.02 0.11 7.66
C PHE A 212 -23.76 -0.72 7.46
N SER A 213 -23.71 -1.60 6.46
CA SER A 213 -22.50 -2.39 6.20
C SER A 213 -21.33 -1.48 5.79
N SER A 214 -21.56 -0.49 4.93
CA SER A 214 -20.49 0.45 4.52
C SER A 214 -20.03 1.38 5.65
N LEU A 215 -20.95 1.81 6.51
CA LEU A 215 -20.64 2.67 7.67
C LEU A 215 -20.00 1.91 8.84
N ALA A 216 -20.63 0.83 9.28
CA ALA A 216 -20.19 0.10 10.48
C ALA A 216 -18.91 -0.69 10.22
N CYS A 217 -18.68 -1.13 8.99
CA CYS A 217 -17.49 -1.89 8.64
C CYS A 217 -16.44 -0.97 8.04
N PHE A 218 -16.63 -0.46 6.81
CA PHE A 218 -15.54 0.26 6.12
C PHE A 218 -15.15 1.57 6.83
N LEU A 219 -16.11 2.41 7.19
CA LEU A 219 -15.78 3.68 7.84
C LEU A 219 -15.20 3.48 9.24
N LEU A 220 -15.80 2.62 10.06
CA LEU A 220 -15.30 2.34 11.42
C LEU A 220 -13.90 1.73 11.40
N PHE A 221 -13.64 0.80 10.47
CA PHE A 221 -12.33 0.18 10.32
C PHE A 221 -11.26 1.21 9.93
N ASN A 222 -11.53 2.02 8.90
CA ASN A 222 -10.58 3.02 8.43
C ASN A 222 -10.38 4.15 9.47
N CYS A 223 -11.43 4.55 10.19
CA CYS A 223 -11.29 5.48 11.32
C CYS A 223 -10.49 4.87 12.48
N GLY A 224 -10.69 3.58 12.79
CA GLY A 224 -9.93 2.87 13.81
C GLY A 224 -8.44 2.80 13.49
N ASP A 225 -8.09 2.48 12.24
CA ASP A 225 -6.70 2.51 11.76
C ASP A 225 -6.11 3.94 11.86
N ALA A 226 -6.87 4.97 11.47
CA ALA A 226 -6.41 6.36 11.56
C ALA A 226 -6.17 6.79 13.00
N LEU A 227 -7.11 6.49 13.90
CA LEU A 227 -6.99 6.80 15.32
C LEU A 227 -5.81 6.07 15.96
N GLY A 228 -5.59 4.80 15.62
CA GLY A 228 -4.43 4.05 16.10
C GLY A 228 -3.10 4.73 15.73
N ARG A 229 -2.96 5.17 14.47
CA ARG A 229 -1.75 5.88 13.99
C ARG A 229 -1.60 7.26 14.61
N LEU A 230 -2.71 7.96 14.88
CA LEU A 230 -2.70 9.27 15.55
C LEU A 230 -2.31 9.15 17.02
N VAL A 231 -2.86 8.19 17.75
CA VAL A 231 -2.54 7.98 19.18
C VAL A 231 -1.04 7.71 19.37
N VAL A 232 -0.41 6.91 18.50
CA VAL A 232 1.04 6.67 18.55
C VAL A 232 1.84 7.95 18.31
N ASN A 233 1.34 8.87 17.48
CA ASN A 233 1.97 10.17 17.27
C ASN A 233 1.88 11.06 18.52
N PHE A 234 0.72 11.05 19.20
CA PHE A 234 0.53 11.82 20.44
C PHE A 234 1.22 11.24 21.68
N VAL A 235 1.45 9.92 21.72
CA VAL A 235 2.06 9.20 22.87
C VAL A 235 3.59 9.20 22.83
N LYS A 236 4.22 9.54 21.71
CA LYS A 236 5.65 9.91 21.68
C LYS A 236 5.84 11.29 22.32
N LEU A 237 5.76 11.33 23.65
CA LEU A 237 6.25 12.38 24.54
C LEU A 237 7.57 11.92 25.17
#